data_AF-A0A2G9XQF0-F1
#
_entry.id   AF-A0A2G9XQF0-F1
#
_cell.length_a   1.000
_cell.length_b   1.000
_cell.length_c   1.000
_cell.angle_alpha   90.00
_cell.angle_beta   90.00
_cell.angle_gamma   90.00
#
_symmetry.space_group_name_H-M   'P 1'
#
loop_
_entity.id
_entity.type
_entity.pdbx_description
1 polymer ?
#
loop_
_entity_poly.entity_id
_entity_poly.type
_entity_poly.pdbx_seq_one_letter_code
_entity_poly.pdbx_strand_id
1 'polypeptide(L)'
;MMRTNMCVADTSQFQKPFKAIHLFRKEWCIFLLAVTLFLLAGCVARTPICRPGPQTGGEELHRMGYTVQVGAFAKVENASRLSEVLRRQDIDATYFVAEKGLYKVRFGNFPSRAEALKKAESLKTAGVIDDFYIVNPTDYAVAKKQYGAAYLREEIIRTAKSFIGVPYLWGGADADTGFDCSGLTRTVYQLNGIDLPRTSREQAGAGVPVARRRLSKGDLIFFRTNDSEKVSHVGIYVGDDLFIHAPRKGKNIRIDSLSKRYFQERYTGGRSYL
;
A
#
# COMPACT_ATOMS: atom_id res chain seq x y z
N MET A 1 28.36 46.99 -16.20
CA MET A 1 28.28 48.11 -15.25
C MET A 1 26.83 48.26 -14.81
N MET A 2 26.61 48.41 -13.50
CA MET A 2 25.42 48.92 -12.78
C MET A 2 24.13 48.06 -12.86
N ARG A 3 23.64 47.44 -11.77
CA ARG A 3 22.99 47.99 -10.54
C ARG A 3 21.84 48.94 -10.90
N THR A 4 20.63 48.94 -10.34
CA THR A 4 19.92 48.31 -9.20
C THR A 4 18.52 48.98 -9.16
N ASN A 5 17.63 48.47 -8.31
CA ASN A 5 16.60 49.23 -7.57
C ASN A 5 15.31 49.65 -8.31
N MET A 6 14.15 49.85 -7.68
CA MET A 6 13.59 49.54 -6.34
C MET A 6 12.13 50.04 -6.36
N CYS A 7 11.32 49.51 -5.45
CA CYS A 7 9.90 49.78 -5.16
C CYS A 7 9.49 51.25 -4.99
N VAL A 8 8.23 51.58 -5.31
CA VAL A 8 7.26 52.50 -4.62
C VAL A 8 5.86 52.04 -5.11
N ALA A 9 4.71 52.05 -4.42
CA ALA A 9 4.11 53.09 -3.60
C ALA A 9 2.96 52.59 -2.70
N ASP A 10 2.81 53.32 -1.59
CA ASP A 10 1.72 53.38 -0.62
C ASP A 10 0.68 54.46 -1.04
N THR A 11 -0.40 54.57 -0.25
CA THR A 11 -1.32 55.70 0.01
C THR A 11 -2.79 55.57 -0.42
N SER A 12 -3.58 55.07 0.54
CA SER A 12 -4.69 55.76 1.24
C SER A 12 -5.73 56.65 0.50
N GLN A 13 -7.00 56.29 0.72
CA GLN A 13 -8.10 57.10 1.31
C GLN A 13 -9.13 57.87 0.44
N PHE A 14 -10.37 57.88 1.00
CA PHE A 14 -11.44 58.91 0.96
C PHE A 14 -12.64 58.79 -0.04
N GLN A 15 -13.86 58.56 0.50
CA GLN A 15 -14.95 59.58 0.71
C GLN A 15 -16.42 59.23 0.31
N LYS A 16 -17.26 58.98 1.34
CA LYS A 16 -18.68 59.43 1.62
C LYS A 16 -19.87 59.08 0.63
N PRO A 17 -21.13 59.56 0.85
CA PRO A 17 -22.21 58.90 1.64
C PRO A 17 -23.61 58.94 0.95
N PHE A 18 -24.73 58.41 1.51
CA PHE A 18 -26.10 58.97 1.28
C PHE A 18 -27.21 58.46 2.26
N LYS A 19 -27.97 59.45 2.79
CA LYS A 19 -29.34 59.60 3.38
C LYS A 19 -30.23 58.34 3.67
N ALA A 20 -30.80 58.16 4.86
CA ALA A 20 -31.94 58.82 5.58
C ALA A 20 -33.33 58.21 5.27
N ILE A 21 -34.15 57.91 6.30
CA ILE A 21 -35.60 58.25 6.45
C ILE A 21 -36.18 57.71 7.78
N HIS A 22 -37.01 58.57 8.36
CA HIS A 22 -37.88 58.59 9.53
C HIS A 22 -38.83 57.41 9.86
N LEU A 23 -39.17 57.31 11.17
CA LEU A 23 -40.51 57.35 11.82
C LEU A 23 -40.90 56.16 12.75
N PHE A 24 -41.68 56.53 13.78
CA PHE A 24 -42.59 55.75 14.65
C PHE A 24 -42.17 55.28 16.06
N ARG A 25 -42.52 56.14 17.04
CA ARG A 25 -43.42 55.94 18.21
C ARG A 25 -43.06 54.81 19.22
N LYS A 26 -42.51 55.15 20.39
CA LYS A 26 -43.14 55.52 21.69
C LYS A 26 -43.76 54.34 22.48
N GLU A 27 -43.14 54.12 23.64
CA GLU A 27 -43.59 53.46 24.89
C GLU A 27 -43.61 51.92 24.92
N TRP A 28 -42.83 51.35 25.84
CA TRP A 28 -43.35 50.62 27.01
C TRP A 28 -42.23 50.38 28.03
N CYS A 29 -42.56 50.69 29.27
CA CYS A 29 -41.72 50.58 30.46
C CYS A 29 -41.59 49.13 30.96
N ILE A 30 -40.61 48.95 31.84
CA ILE A 30 -40.49 47.87 32.84
C ILE A 30 -39.88 46.56 32.30
N PHE A 31 -38.61 46.31 32.61
CA PHE A 31 -38.19 45.22 33.52
C PHE A 31 -36.68 45.31 33.78
N LEU A 32 -36.34 45.70 35.02
CA LEU A 32 -35.04 45.49 35.65
C LEU A 32 -34.87 43.99 35.94
N LEU A 33 -33.78 43.36 35.50
CA LEU A 33 -32.98 42.45 36.35
C LEU A 33 -31.70 41.95 35.64
N ALA A 34 -30.56 42.22 36.28
CA ALA A 34 -29.32 41.43 36.33
C ALA A 34 -28.71 40.86 35.03
N VAL A 35 -27.67 41.52 34.51
CA VAL A 35 -26.60 40.87 33.74
C VAL A 35 -25.24 41.34 34.25
N THR A 36 -24.69 40.61 35.23
CA THR A 36 -23.25 40.53 35.47
C THR A 36 -22.74 39.26 34.80
N LEU A 37 -22.09 39.36 33.63
CA LEU A 37 -21.26 38.25 33.15
C LEU A 37 -20.27 38.68 32.04
N PHE A 38 -18.98 38.45 32.32
CA PHE A 38 -17.85 38.23 31.41
C PHE A 38 -17.21 39.42 30.68
N LEU A 39 -16.29 40.07 31.40
CA LEU A 39 -14.98 40.39 30.83
C LEU A 39 -14.04 39.22 31.14
N LEU A 40 -13.44 38.62 30.10
CA LEU A 40 -12.07 38.08 30.04
C LEU A 40 -11.95 37.33 28.71
N ALA A 41 -11.53 38.04 27.66
CA ALA A 41 -10.99 37.42 26.46
C ALA A 41 -9.63 36.80 26.82
N GLY A 42 -9.64 35.53 27.20
CA GLY A 42 -8.43 34.73 27.37
C GLY A 42 -7.82 34.42 26.01
N CYS A 43 -6.55 34.78 25.83
CA CYS A 43 -5.72 34.28 24.73
C CYS A 43 -5.64 32.75 24.80
N VAL A 44 -6.34 32.04 23.91
CA VAL A 44 -6.12 30.61 23.70
C VAL A 44 -4.81 30.46 22.91
N ALA A 45 -3.73 30.15 23.62
CA ALA A 45 -2.51 29.66 22.99
C ALA A 45 -2.84 28.37 22.24
N ARG A 46 -2.75 28.40 20.91
CA ARG A 46 -2.82 27.18 20.10
C ARG A 46 -1.62 26.32 20.50
N THR A 47 -1.89 25.22 21.20
CA THR A 47 -0.89 24.17 21.38
C THR A 47 -0.47 23.69 19.99
N PRO A 48 0.84 23.67 19.67
CA PRO A 48 1.28 23.02 18.46
C PRO A 48 0.85 21.54 18.56
N ILE A 49 0.08 21.07 17.58
CA ILE A 49 -0.19 19.65 17.43
C ILE A 49 1.18 19.00 17.19
N CYS A 50 1.74 18.39 18.23
CA CYS A 50 2.84 17.47 18.10
C CYS A 50 2.30 16.30 17.29
N ARG A 51 2.58 16.29 15.98
CA ARG A 51 2.38 15.09 15.18
C ARG A 51 3.31 14.04 15.79
N PRO A 52 2.82 12.85 16.18
CA PRO A 52 3.72 11.78 16.55
C PRO A 52 4.70 11.59 15.39
N GLY A 53 5.99 11.59 15.72
CA GLY A 53 7.05 11.24 14.78
C GLY A 53 6.82 9.81 14.25
N PRO A 54 7.59 9.37 13.24
CA PRO A 54 7.45 8.04 12.70
C PRO A 54 7.51 7.04 13.86
N GLN A 55 6.49 6.19 13.96
CA GLN A 55 6.46 5.09 14.91
C GLN A 55 7.62 4.14 14.55
N THR A 56 8.81 4.39 15.09
CA THR A 56 9.92 3.46 15.04
C THR A 56 9.73 2.46 16.17
N GLY A 57 8.75 1.59 15.98
CA GLY A 57 8.56 0.35 16.74
C GLY A 57 8.35 -0.73 15.70
N GLY A 58 9.01 -1.88 15.88
CA GLY A 58 8.75 -3.05 15.04
C GLY A 58 7.30 -3.50 15.21
N GLU A 59 6.37 -2.90 14.47
CA GLU A 59 5.07 -3.51 14.25
C GLU A 59 5.34 -4.88 13.66
N GLU A 60 4.95 -5.92 14.40
CA GLU A 60 4.98 -7.28 13.93
C GLU A 60 4.18 -7.32 12.63
N LEU A 61 4.86 -7.54 11.51
CA LEU A 61 4.23 -7.54 10.19
C LEU A 61 3.04 -8.49 10.21
N HIS A 62 1.91 -7.99 9.73
CA HIS A 62 0.63 -8.67 9.82
C HIS A 62 0.74 -10.07 9.22
N ARG A 63 0.43 -11.09 10.02
CA ARG A 63 0.42 -12.47 9.57
C ARG A 63 -0.87 -12.74 8.80
N MET A 64 -0.78 -13.59 7.79
CA MET A 64 -1.96 -14.05 7.08
C MET A 64 -2.80 -14.96 7.98
N GLY A 65 -4.08 -14.66 8.06
CA GLY A 65 -5.13 -15.52 8.59
C GLY A 65 -5.54 -16.60 7.60
N TYR A 66 -6.77 -17.09 7.76
CA TYR A 66 -7.36 -18.06 6.86
C TYR A 66 -7.58 -17.43 5.49
N THR A 67 -7.26 -18.16 4.43
CA THR A 67 -7.55 -17.72 3.06
C THR A 67 -8.35 -18.80 2.33
N VAL A 68 -9.04 -18.40 1.28
CA VAL A 68 -9.77 -19.31 0.41
C VAL A 68 -8.99 -19.48 -0.88
N GLN A 69 -8.73 -20.71 -1.28
CA GLN A 69 -8.09 -21.06 -2.54
C GLN A 69 -9.11 -21.69 -3.47
N VAL A 70 -9.11 -21.27 -4.74
CA VAL A 70 -10.04 -21.76 -5.76
C VAL A 70 -9.34 -22.06 -7.08
N GLY A 71 -9.98 -22.95 -7.84
CA GLY A 71 -9.68 -23.20 -9.24
C GLY A 71 -8.49 -24.11 -9.52
N ALA A 72 -8.28 -24.27 -10.82
CA ALA A 72 -7.23 -25.02 -11.49
C ALA A 72 -7.23 -24.57 -12.96
N PHE A 73 -6.88 -23.30 -13.19
CA PHE A 73 -7.02 -22.68 -14.50
C PHE A 73 -5.83 -23.04 -15.39
N ALA A 74 -6.10 -23.52 -16.61
CA ALA A 74 -5.06 -23.76 -17.62
C ALA A 74 -4.57 -22.46 -18.32
N LYS A 75 -5.36 -21.38 -18.23
CA LYS A 75 -5.07 -20.07 -18.81
C LYS A 75 -4.99 -19.02 -17.71
N VAL A 76 -3.89 -18.27 -17.67
CA VAL A 76 -3.64 -17.24 -16.67
C VAL A 76 -4.69 -16.12 -16.72
N GLU A 77 -5.23 -15.83 -17.90
CA GLU A 77 -6.25 -14.80 -18.12
C GLU A 77 -7.55 -15.12 -17.37
N ASN A 78 -7.90 -16.41 -17.25
CA ASN A 78 -9.09 -16.83 -16.52
C ASN A 78 -8.91 -16.65 -15.01
N ALA A 79 -7.74 -17.01 -14.49
CA ALA A 79 -7.39 -16.78 -13.08
C ALA A 79 -7.32 -15.28 -12.76
N SER A 80 -6.77 -14.47 -13.68
CA SER A 80 -6.73 -13.02 -13.54
C SER A 80 -8.13 -12.42 -13.52
N ARG A 81 -9.00 -12.81 -14.46
CA ARG A 81 -10.40 -12.34 -14.52
C ARG A 81 -11.16 -12.64 -13.24
N LEU A 82 -11.05 -13.86 -12.69
CA LEU A 82 -11.68 -14.18 -11.42
C LEU A 82 -11.13 -13.31 -10.28
N SER A 83 -9.81 -13.11 -10.23
CA SER A 83 -9.20 -12.24 -9.22
C SER A 83 -9.71 -10.79 -9.33
N GLU A 84 -9.94 -10.28 -10.54
CA GLU A 84 -10.54 -8.96 -10.77
C GLU A 84 -12.00 -8.89 -10.32
N VAL A 85 -12.80 -9.92 -10.61
CA VAL A 85 -14.19 -10.01 -10.16
C VAL A 85 -14.26 -9.94 -8.63
N LEU A 86 -13.43 -10.71 -7.93
CA LEU A 86 -13.36 -10.70 -6.47
C LEU A 86 -12.93 -9.33 -5.92
N ARG A 87 -11.89 -8.71 -6.50
CA ARG A 87 -11.43 -7.38 -6.06
C ARG A 87 -12.47 -6.28 -6.27
N ARG A 88 -13.30 -6.36 -7.31
CA ARG A 88 -14.43 -5.42 -7.51
C ARG A 88 -15.51 -5.53 -6.43
N GLN A 89 -15.54 -6.65 -5.72
CA GLN A 89 -16.43 -6.89 -4.57
C GLN A 89 -15.72 -6.60 -3.23
N ASP A 90 -14.61 -5.86 -3.26
CA ASP A 90 -13.78 -5.53 -2.09
C ASP A 90 -13.18 -6.78 -1.40
N ILE A 91 -12.94 -7.84 -2.18
CA ILE A 91 -12.28 -9.05 -1.72
C ILE A 91 -10.86 -9.05 -2.28
N ASP A 92 -9.88 -8.89 -1.40
CA ASP A 92 -8.47 -8.99 -1.79
C ASP A 92 -8.20 -10.39 -2.38
N ALA A 93 -7.73 -10.43 -3.62
CA ALA A 93 -7.56 -11.66 -4.37
C ALA A 93 -6.35 -11.58 -5.30
N THR A 94 -5.61 -12.67 -5.37
CA THR A 94 -4.45 -12.82 -6.24
C THR A 94 -4.44 -14.20 -6.88
N TYR A 95 -4.00 -14.27 -8.15
CA TYR A 95 -3.70 -15.53 -8.80
C TYR A 95 -2.22 -15.86 -8.66
N PHE A 96 -1.90 -17.15 -8.67
CA PHE A 96 -0.53 -17.63 -8.59
C PHE A 96 -0.33 -18.92 -9.38
N VAL A 97 0.93 -19.20 -9.71
CA VAL A 97 1.33 -20.44 -10.39
C VAL A 97 1.37 -21.55 -9.35
N ALA A 98 0.46 -22.52 -9.47
CA ALA A 98 0.49 -23.74 -8.66
C ALA A 98 1.50 -24.73 -9.25
N GLU A 99 1.43 -24.94 -10.56
CA GLU A 99 2.34 -25.76 -11.35
C GLU A 99 2.50 -25.12 -12.74
N LYS A 100 3.46 -25.58 -13.55
CA LYS A 100 3.69 -25.00 -14.88
C LYS A 100 2.41 -25.11 -15.74
N GLY A 101 1.82 -23.97 -16.09
CA GLY A 101 0.57 -23.91 -16.86
C GLY A 101 -0.70 -24.11 -16.03
N LEU A 102 -0.60 -24.25 -14.71
CA LEU A 102 -1.71 -24.40 -13.79
C LEU A 102 -1.74 -23.21 -12.81
N TYR A 103 -2.81 -22.44 -12.88
CA TYR A 103 -3.01 -21.27 -12.04
C TYR A 103 -4.13 -21.50 -11.04
N LYS A 104 -3.97 -20.94 -9.84
CA LYS A 104 -4.99 -20.93 -8.79
C LYS A 104 -5.21 -19.49 -8.34
N VAL A 105 -6.34 -19.23 -7.71
CA VAL A 105 -6.65 -17.93 -7.08
C VAL A 105 -6.73 -18.12 -5.58
N ARG A 106 -6.11 -17.23 -4.82
CA ARG A 106 -6.21 -17.15 -3.36
C ARG A 106 -6.79 -15.78 -2.99
N PHE A 107 -7.74 -15.77 -2.07
CA PHE A 107 -8.42 -14.54 -1.67
C PHE A 107 -8.78 -14.50 -0.18
N GLY A 108 -9.01 -13.27 0.27
CA GLY A 108 -9.33 -12.93 1.65
C GLY A 108 -8.13 -13.00 2.59
N ASN A 109 -8.39 -12.60 3.83
CA ASN A 109 -7.50 -12.73 4.98
C ASN A 109 -8.40 -12.74 6.22
N PHE A 110 -8.96 -13.90 6.53
CA PHE A 110 -10.02 -14.05 7.52
C PHE A 110 -9.45 -14.43 8.90
N PRO A 111 -9.99 -13.88 10.00
CA PRO A 111 -9.52 -14.20 11.35
C PRO A 111 -9.90 -15.62 11.79
N SER A 112 -10.93 -16.22 11.20
CA SER A 112 -11.41 -17.55 11.56
C SER A 112 -11.74 -18.42 10.34
N ARG A 113 -11.63 -19.75 10.52
CA ARG A 113 -12.06 -20.73 9.51
C ARG A 113 -13.54 -20.58 9.17
N ALA A 114 -14.37 -20.27 10.17
CA ALA A 114 -15.81 -20.11 10.00
C ALA A 114 -16.16 -18.91 9.11
N GLU A 115 -15.47 -17.79 9.25
CA GLU A 115 -15.65 -16.62 8.38
C GLU A 115 -15.17 -16.88 6.95
N ALA A 116 -14.01 -17.53 6.80
CA ALA A 116 -13.50 -17.94 5.49
C ALA A 116 -14.50 -18.87 4.77
N LEU A 117 -15.03 -19.86 5.49
CA LEU A 117 -16.03 -20.79 4.97
C LEU A 117 -17.32 -20.07 4.60
N LYS A 118 -17.86 -19.24 5.49
CA LYS A 118 -19.08 -18.46 5.24
C LYS A 118 -18.94 -17.61 3.98
N LYS A 119 -17.79 -16.93 3.79
CA LYS A 119 -17.54 -16.14 2.58
C LYS A 119 -17.43 -17.02 1.33
N ALA A 120 -16.70 -18.13 1.40
CA ALA A 120 -16.55 -19.06 0.29
C ALA A 120 -17.89 -19.67 -0.16
N GLU A 121 -18.71 -20.14 0.78
CA GLU A 121 -20.04 -20.70 0.49
C GLU A 121 -20.99 -19.66 -0.11
N SER A 122 -20.90 -18.40 0.35
CA SER A 122 -21.66 -17.30 -0.23
C SER A 122 -21.27 -17.04 -1.69
N LEU A 123 -19.98 -17.08 -2.02
CA LEU A 123 -19.50 -16.93 -3.39
C LEU A 123 -19.86 -18.13 -4.27
N LYS A 124 -19.83 -19.34 -3.70
CA LYS A 124 -20.26 -20.58 -4.37
C LYS A 124 -21.75 -20.55 -4.71
N THR A 125 -22.59 -20.18 -3.74
CA THR A 125 -24.04 -20.03 -3.95
C THR A 125 -24.36 -18.95 -4.99
N ALA A 126 -23.57 -17.89 -5.06
CA ALA A 126 -23.71 -16.84 -6.06
C ALA A 126 -23.16 -17.22 -7.45
N GLY A 127 -22.59 -18.43 -7.61
CA GLY A 127 -22.00 -18.89 -8.87
C GLY A 127 -20.72 -18.15 -9.27
N VAL A 128 -20.03 -17.50 -8.32
CA VAL A 128 -18.78 -16.78 -8.58
C VAL A 128 -17.58 -17.73 -8.57
N ILE A 129 -17.63 -18.76 -7.74
CA ILE A 129 -16.62 -19.82 -7.63
C ILE A 129 -17.30 -21.19 -7.62
N ASP A 130 -16.59 -22.23 -8.03
CA ASP A 130 -17.08 -23.61 -7.99
C ASP A 130 -16.65 -24.30 -6.68
N ASP A 131 -15.54 -25.04 -6.73
CA ASP A 131 -14.94 -25.67 -5.57
C ASP A 131 -13.82 -24.81 -4.96
N PHE A 132 -13.69 -24.94 -3.65
CA PHE A 132 -12.74 -24.17 -2.86
C PHE A 132 -12.09 -25.00 -1.76
N TYR A 133 -10.94 -24.52 -1.30
CA TYR A 133 -10.19 -25.07 -0.19
C TYR A 133 -9.85 -23.96 0.80
N ILE A 134 -10.07 -24.21 2.09
CA ILE A 134 -9.68 -23.28 3.15
C ILE A 134 -8.24 -23.57 3.57
N VAL A 135 -7.41 -22.55 3.49
CA VAL A 135 -5.98 -22.59 3.80
C VAL A 135 -5.82 -22.15 5.25
N ASN A 136 -5.13 -22.96 6.05
CA ASN A 136 -4.92 -22.67 7.46
C ASN A 136 -3.69 -21.73 7.63
N PRO A 137 -3.74 -20.75 8.54
CA PRO A 137 -2.56 -19.98 8.94
C PRO A 137 -1.32 -20.83 9.26
N THR A 138 -1.51 -22.03 9.81
CA THR A 138 -0.41 -22.95 10.15
C THR A 138 0.27 -23.59 8.95
N ASP A 139 -0.36 -23.54 7.77
CA ASP A 139 0.17 -24.15 6.54
C ASP A 139 1.26 -23.27 5.88
N TYR A 140 1.25 -21.97 6.17
CA TYR A 140 2.22 -21.02 5.61
C TYR A 140 3.64 -21.29 6.09
N ALA A 141 4.62 -21.00 5.23
CA ALA A 141 6.03 -21.15 5.55
C ALA A 141 6.44 -20.41 6.85
N VAL A 142 5.88 -19.22 7.08
CA VAL A 142 6.21 -18.40 8.26
C VAL A 142 5.74 -19.00 9.58
N ALA A 143 4.72 -19.86 9.57
CA ALA A 143 4.23 -20.54 10.77
C ALA A 143 5.16 -21.69 11.20
N LYS A 144 6.00 -22.20 10.29
CA LYS A 144 6.87 -23.37 10.52
C LYS A 144 8.19 -22.97 11.20
N LYS A 145 8.08 -22.37 12.39
CA LYS A 145 9.21 -21.81 13.16
C LYS A 145 10.36 -22.80 13.38
N GLN A 146 10.07 -24.11 13.44
CA GLN A 146 11.09 -25.14 13.63
C GLN A 146 12.15 -25.20 12.53
N TYR A 147 11.88 -24.67 11.32
CA TYR A 147 12.85 -24.66 10.22
C TYR A 147 13.68 -23.36 10.14
N GLY A 148 13.37 -22.37 10.98
CA GLY A 148 14.13 -21.12 11.08
C GLY A 148 13.96 -20.14 9.92
N ALA A 149 14.62 -18.98 10.02
CA ALA A 149 14.48 -17.88 9.05
C ALA A 149 15.04 -18.20 7.66
N ALA A 150 16.08 -19.03 7.58
CA ALA A 150 16.67 -19.45 6.30
C ALA A 150 15.66 -20.23 5.44
N TYR A 151 14.88 -21.12 6.06
CA TYR A 151 13.80 -21.84 5.38
C TYR A 151 12.77 -20.88 4.78
N LEU A 152 12.27 -19.93 5.58
CA LEU A 152 11.29 -18.95 5.11
C LEU A 152 11.82 -18.11 3.94
N ARG A 153 13.10 -17.69 4.00
CA ARG A 153 13.76 -16.97 2.91
C ARG A 153 13.77 -17.80 1.62
N GLU A 154 14.16 -19.07 1.68
CA GLU A 154 14.15 -19.96 0.51
C GLU A 154 12.74 -20.23 -0.02
N GLU A 155 11.73 -20.34 0.85
CA GLU A 155 10.33 -20.51 0.42
C GLU A 155 9.81 -19.27 -0.33
N ILE A 156 10.17 -18.08 0.13
CA ILE A 156 9.90 -16.81 -0.57
C ILE A 156 10.58 -16.80 -1.94
N ILE A 157 11.85 -17.22 -2.03
CA ILE A 157 12.57 -17.30 -3.31
C ILE A 157 11.93 -18.33 -4.25
N ARG A 158 11.59 -19.52 -3.74
CA ARG A 158 10.93 -20.58 -4.52
C ARG A 158 9.60 -20.10 -5.07
N THR A 159 8.81 -19.42 -4.24
CA THR A 159 7.54 -18.80 -4.64
C THR A 159 7.78 -17.73 -5.69
N ALA A 160 8.72 -16.81 -5.50
CA ALA A 160 9.03 -15.76 -6.48
C ALA A 160 9.47 -16.34 -7.84
N LYS A 161 10.29 -17.41 -7.82
CA LYS A 161 10.77 -18.08 -9.03
C LYS A 161 9.65 -18.75 -9.83
N SER A 162 8.58 -19.23 -9.19
CA SER A 162 7.46 -19.86 -9.90
C SER A 162 6.71 -18.89 -10.81
N PHE A 163 6.82 -17.58 -10.56
CA PHE A 163 6.23 -16.54 -11.39
C PHE A 163 7.08 -16.15 -12.61
N ILE A 164 8.34 -16.58 -12.70
CA ILE A 164 9.21 -16.20 -13.84
C ILE A 164 8.56 -16.65 -15.16
N GLY A 165 8.48 -15.73 -16.11
CA GLY A 165 7.85 -15.96 -17.41
C GLY A 165 6.34 -15.75 -17.44
N VAL A 166 5.67 -15.62 -16.29
CA VAL A 166 4.24 -15.31 -16.24
C VAL A 166 4.01 -13.89 -16.76
N PRO A 167 3.05 -13.68 -17.68
CA PRO A 167 2.72 -12.35 -18.14
C PRO A 167 2.13 -11.54 -17.00
N TYR A 168 2.50 -10.27 -16.99
CA TYR A 168 2.01 -9.34 -16.00
C TYR A 168 0.54 -8.95 -16.28
N LEU A 169 -0.39 -9.43 -15.44
CA LEU A 169 -1.84 -9.20 -15.59
C LEU A 169 -2.53 -8.70 -14.30
N TRP A 170 -1.82 -8.30 -13.25
CA TRP A 170 -2.48 -7.72 -12.07
C TRP A 170 -2.95 -6.29 -12.36
N GLY A 171 -4.14 -5.97 -11.84
CA GLY A 171 -4.86 -4.74 -12.17
C GLY A 171 -4.15 -3.48 -11.69
N GLY A 172 -4.41 -2.35 -12.37
CA GLY A 172 -4.02 -0.98 -11.97
C GLY A 172 -2.78 -0.43 -12.70
N ALA A 173 -2.97 0.38 -13.74
CA ALA A 173 -1.88 0.97 -14.54
C ALA A 173 -1.16 2.15 -13.87
N ASP A 174 -1.16 2.24 -12.53
CA ASP A 174 -0.48 3.32 -11.81
C ASP A 174 1.03 3.06 -11.76
N ALA A 175 1.69 3.38 -12.87
CA ALA A 175 3.13 3.42 -13.00
C ALA A 175 3.78 4.29 -11.91
N ASP A 176 3.06 5.30 -11.42
CA ASP A 176 3.56 6.19 -10.39
C ASP A 176 3.69 5.51 -9.03
N THR A 177 2.76 4.64 -8.68
CA THR A 177 2.71 3.99 -7.35
C THR A 177 3.39 2.62 -7.33
N GLY A 178 3.81 2.11 -8.48
CA GLY A 178 4.39 0.78 -8.63
C GLY A 178 3.43 -0.32 -8.20
N PHE A 179 2.12 -0.09 -8.30
CA PHE A 179 1.06 -1.01 -7.87
C PHE A 179 1.25 -2.41 -8.45
N ASP A 180 1.88 -2.45 -9.61
CA ASP A 180 2.11 -3.65 -10.38
C ASP A 180 3.24 -4.52 -9.83
N CYS A 181 4.42 -3.92 -9.67
CA CYS A 181 5.56 -4.60 -9.06
C CYS A 181 5.34 -4.91 -7.57
N SER A 182 4.58 -4.07 -6.86
CA SER A 182 4.23 -4.31 -5.46
C SER A 182 3.15 -5.38 -5.31
N GLY A 183 2.33 -5.61 -6.34
CA GLY A 183 1.41 -6.74 -6.41
C GLY A 183 2.15 -8.09 -6.43
N LEU A 184 3.29 -8.16 -7.13
CA LEU A 184 4.16 -9.34 -7.13
C LEU A 184 4.70 -9.63 -5.75
N THR A 185 5.36 -8.65 -5.14
CA THR A 185 5.99 -8.82 -3.82
C THR A 185 4.94 -9.17 -2.78
N ARG A 186 3.80 -8.48 -2.78
CA ARG A 186 2.68 -8.77 -1.89
C ARG A 186 2.15 -10.20 -2.08
N THR A 187 1.91 -10.62 -3.32
CA THR A 187 1.45 -11.99 -3.60
C THR A 187 2.45 -13.03 -3.10
N VAL A 188 3.74 -12.87 -3.41
CA VAL A 188 4.78 -13.82 -2.96
C VAL A 188 4.81 -13.90 -1.43
N TYR A 189 4.76 -12.77 -0.74
CA TYR A 189 4.79 -12.74 0.72
C TYR A 189 3.51 -13.29 1.35
N GLN A 190 2.33 -12.97 0.81
CA GLN A 190 1.04 -13.49 1.31
C GLN A 190 0.97 -15.02 1.16
N LEU A 191 1.48 -15.57 0.04
CA LEU A 191 1.60 -17.03 -0.14
C LEU A 191 2.53 -17.70 0.87
N ASN A 192 3.41 -16.93 1.51
CA ASN A 192 4.31 -17.37 2.57
C ASN A 192 3.85 -16.92 3.98
N GLY A 193 2.67 -16.29 4.08
CA GLY A 193 2.00 -15.97 5.34
C GLY A 193 2.27 -14.56 5.91
N ILE A 194 2.78 -13.63 5.10
CA ILE A 194 3.05 -12.24 5.51
C ILE A 194 2.23 -11.28 4.64
N ASP A 195 1.41 -10.45 5.26
CA ASP A 195 0.59 -9.46 4.56
C ASP A 195 1.38 -8.15 4.39
N LEU A 196 1.81 -7.88 3.16
CA LEU A 196 2.51 -6.64 2.83
C LEU A 196 1.52 -5.53 2.44
N PRO A 197 1.89 -4.25 2.67
CA PRO A 197 1.16 -3.12 2.12
C PRO A 197 1.02 -3.19 0.59
N ARG A 198 -0.01 -2.52 0.08
CA ARG A 198 -0.44 -2.70 -1.31
C ARG A 198 0.49 -2.07 -2.32
N THR A 199 1.05 -0.90 -2.02
CA THR A 199 1.88 -0.11 -2.96
C THR A 199 3.38 -0.24 -2.67
N SER A 200 4.22 -0.01 -3.68
CA SER A 200 5.68 -0.09 -3.51
C SER A 200 6.20 0.97 -2.53
N ARG A 201 5.53 2.12 -2.43
CA ARG A 201 5.86 3.19 -1.49
C ARG A 201 5.57 2.81 -0.05
N GLU A 202 4.39 2.25 0.22
CA GLU A 202 4.04 1.77 1.56
C GLU A 202 4.95 0.62 1.97
N GLN A 203 5.25 -0.30 1.04
CA GLN A 203 6.27 -1.32 1.26
C GLN A 203 7.62 -0.67 1.61
N ALA A 204 8.12 0.28 0.84
CA ALA A 204 9.37 0.97 1.14
C ALA A 204 9.39 1.73 2.48
N GLY A 205 8.21 2.10 3.01
CA GLY A 205 8.04 2.69 4.35
C GLY A 205 7.94 1.65 5.47
N ALA A 206 7.52 0.43 5.15
CA ALA A 206 7.41 -0.69 6.08
C ALA A 206 8.70 -1.51 6.16
N GLY A 207 8.82 -2.33 7.21
CA GLY A 207 9.96 -3.21 7.43
C GLY A 207 11.26 -2.50 7.84
N VAL A 208 12.31 -3.29 8.05
CA VAL A 208 13.60 -2.81 8.59
C VAL A 208 14.52 -2.40 7.44
N PRO A 209 15.11 -1.19 7.44
CA PRO A 209 16.04 -0.78 6.38
C PRO A 209 17.31 -1.65 6.35
N VAL A 210 17.66 -2.11 5.15
CA VAL A 210 18.84 -2.95 4.89
C VAL A 210 19.77 -2.21 3.92
N ALA A 211 21.04 -2.09 4.33
CA ALA A 211 22.08 -1.56 3.45
C ALA A 211 22.37 -2.57 2.33
N ARG A 212 22.68 -2.10 1.12
CA ARG A 212 22.92 -2.97 -0.06
C ARG A 212 23.88 -4.13 0.23
N ARG A 213 25.00 -3.87 0.92
CA ARG A 213 26.01 -4.89 1.30
C ARG A 213 25.53 -5.95 2.29
N ARG A 214 24.36 -5.75 2.91
CA ARG A 214 23.73 -6.65 3.90
C ARG A 214 22.45 -7.29 3.37
N LEU A 215 22.12 -7.09 2.09
CA LEU A 215 20.94 -7.69 1.48
C LEU A 215 21.02 -9.22 1.59
N SER A 216 19.93 -9.78 2.06
CA SER A 216 19.72 -11.22 2.19
C SER A 216 18.57 -11.66 1.30
N LYS A 217 18.59 -12.91 0.83
CA LYS A 217 17.51 -13.47 0.00
C LYS A 217 16.15 -13.21 0.62
N GLY A 218 15.20 -12.76 -0.19
CA GLY A 218 13.86 -12.41 0.24
C GLY A 218 13.70 -10.93 0.57
N ASP A 219 14.76 -10.19 0.90
CA ASP A 219 14.64 -8.74 1.13
C ASP A 219 14.06 -8.04 -0.11
N LEU A 220 13.23 -7.02 0.11
CA LEU A 220 12.74 -6.19 -0.98
C LEU A 220 13.71 -5.07 -1.27
N ILE A 221 13.90 -4.77 -2.55
CA ILE A 221 14.72 -3.67 -3.04
C ILE A 221 13.87 -2.70 -3.84
N PHE A 222 14.13 -1.41 -3.67
CA PHE A 222 13.27 -0.35 -4.15
C PHE A 222 14.00 0.60 -5.10
N PHE A 223 13.25 1.20 -6.02
CA PHE A 223 13.79 2.06 -7.06
C PHE A 223 12.86 3.24 -7.38
N ARG A 224 13.47 4.30 -7.92
CA ARG A 224 12.83 5.44 -8.60
C ARG A 224 12.96 5.25 -10.11
N THR A 225 11.97 4.65 -10.76
CA THR A 225 12.03 4.34 -12.21
C THR A 225 11.22 5.25 -13.11
N ASN A 226 10.44 6.16 -12.53
CA ASN A 226 9.74 7.24 -13.23
C ASN A 226 10.40 8.58 -12.90
N ASP A 227 9.89 9.67 -13.48
CA ASP A 227 10.40 11.03 -13.27
C ASP A 227 10.05 11.60 -11.88
N SER A 228 9.52 10.77 -10.98
CA SER A 228 9.19 11.14 -9.62
C SER A 228 10.37 10.94 -8.68
N GLU A 229 10.44 11.79 -7.68
CA GLU A 229 11.28 11.62 -6.52
C GLU A 229 10.77 10.54 -5.53
N LYS A 230 9.71 9.81 -5.84
CA LYS A 230 9.16 8.79 -4.94
C LYS A 230 9.54 7.40 -5.42
N VAL A 231 9.57 6.44 -4.49
CA VAL A 231 9.64 5.02 -4.86
C VAL A 231 8.50 4.71 -5.82
N SER A 232 8.84 4.07 -6.95
CA SER A 232 7.90 3.70 -8.00
C SER A 232 8.09 2.27 -8.48
N HIS A 233 9.16 1.59 -8.04
CA HIS A 233 9.39 0.20 -8.41
C HIS A 233 9.98 -0.61 -7.25
N VAL A 234 9.65 -1.91 -7.21
CA VAL A 234 10.14 -2.86 -6.20
C VAL A 234 10.49 -4.22 -6.83
N GLY A 235 11.46 -4.92 -6.25
CA GLY A 235 11.83 -6.29 -6.60
C GLY A 235 12.20 -7.11 -5.36
N ILE A 236 12.21 -8.44 -5.52
CA ILE A 236 12.60 -9.40 -4.48
C ILE A 236 14.05 -9.79 -4.72
N TYR A 237 14.95 -9.50 -3.78
CA TYR A 237 16.36 -9.85 -3.87
C TYR A 237 16.55 -11.36 -3.75
N VAL A 238 17.30 -11.97 -4.67
CA VAL A 238 17.49 -13.43 -4.73
C VAL A 238 18.93 -13.89 -4.49
N GLY A 239 19.82 -12.97 -4.09
CA GLY A 239 21.25 -13.20 -3.94
C GLY A 239 22.06 -12.71 -5.15
N ASP A 240 23.37 -12.63 -5.01
CA ASP A 240 24.32 -12.37 -6.10
C ASP A 240 24.04 -11.11 -6.93
N ASP A 241 23.58 -10.03 -6.30
CA ASP A 241 23.17 -8.79 -6.98
C ASP A 241 22.03 -9.02 -8.01
N LEU A 242 21.24 -10.08 -7.86
CA LEU A 242 20.08 -10.42 -8.68
C LEU A 242 18.77 -10.21 -7.93
N PHE A 243 17.71 -9.92 -8.68
CA PHE A 243 16.36 -9.77 -8.14
C PHE A 243 15.29 -10.16 -9.14
N ILE A 244 14.14 -10.63 -8.62
CA ILE A 244 12.94 -10.92 -9.40
C ILE A 244 11.99 -9.73 -9.30
N HIS A 245 11.43 -9.30 -10.43
CA HIS A 245 10.45 -8.22 -10.47
C HIS A 245 9.47 -8.37 -11.63
N ALA A 246 8.33 -7.67 -11.51
CA ALA A 246 7.43 -7.39 -12.62
C ALA A 246 7.80 -6.03 -13.22
N PRO A 247 8.47 -5.95 -14.39
CA PRO A 247 9.06 -4.69 -14.88
C PRO A 247 8.04 -3.63 -15.29
N ARG A 248 6.95 -4.03 -15.94
CA ARG A 248 5.81 -3.18 -16.35
C ARG A 248 4.72 -4.02 -17.02
N LYS A 249 3.55 -3.43 -17.21
CA LYS A 249 2.45 -4.00 -17.98
C LYS A 249 2.88 -4.54 -19.35
N GLY A 250 2.39 -5.73 -19.70
CA GLY A 250 2.65 -6.40 -20.97
C GLY A 250 4.05 -7.02 -21.09
N LYS A 251 4.84 -7.04 -20.01
CA LYS A 251 6.11 -7.76 -19.92
C LYS A 251 6.01 -8.91 -18.94
N ASN A 252 6.89 -9.89 -19.09
CA ASN A 252 6.93 -11.04 -18.21
C ASN A 252 7.76 -10.75 -16.96
N ILE A 253 7.38 -11.39 -15.86
CA ILE A 253 8.17 -11.42 -14.64
C ILE A 253 9.51 -12.09 -14.95
N ARG A 254 10.60 -11.49 -14.48
CA ARG A 254 11.97 -11.89 -14.86
C ARG A 254 12.97 -11.59 -13.76
N ILE A 255 14.20 -12.06 -13.98
CA ILE A 255 15.37 -11.71 -13.18
C ILE A 255 16.11 -10.56 -13.88
N ASP A 256 16.51 -9.57 -13.09
CA ASP A 256 17.42 -8.51 -13.49
C ASP A 256 18.56 -8.37 -12.46
N SER A 257 19.59 -7.60 -12.79
CA SER A 257 20.76 -7.40 -11.92
C SER A 257 20.88 -5.96 -11.44
N LEU A 258 21.17 -5.79 -10.15
CA LEU A 258 21.57 -4.54 -9.51
C LEU A 258 22.90 -3.97 -10.03
N SER A 259 23.67 -4.77 -10.77
CA SER A 259 24.90 -4.31 -11.44
C SER A 259 24.61 -3.51 -12.72
N LYS A 260 23.41 -3.60 -13.29
CA LYS A 260 23.06 -2.83 -14.50
C LYS A 260 22.94 -1.35 -14.14
N ARG A 261 23.63 -0.49 -14.91
CA ARG A 261 23.65 0.97 -14.72
C ARG A 261 22.26 1.58 -14.48
N TYR A 262 21.27 1.16 -15.27
CA TYR A 262 19.88 1.59 -15.12
C TYR A 262 19.33 1.43 -13.69
N PHE A 263 19.57 0.27 -13.06
CA PHE A 263 19.11 -0.02 -11.70
C PHE A 263 20.01 0.58 -10.63
N GLN A 264 21.32 0.68 -10.89
CA GLN A 264 22.26 1.35 -9.97
C GLN A 264 21.88 2.81 -9.72
N GLU A 265 21.64 3.56 -10.79
CA GLU A 265 21.27 4.98 -10.74
C GLU A 265 19.93 5.23 -10.02
N ARG A 266 19.07 4.20 -9.96
CA ARG A 266 17.68 4.32 -9.48
C ARG A 266 17.43 3.67 -8.14
N TYR A 267 18.42 2.96 -7.58
CA TYR A 267 18.29 2.22 -6.32
C TYR A 267 18.09 3.18 -5.15
N THR A 268 17.03 2.96 -4.37
CA THR A 268 16.69 3.81 -3.21
C THR A 268 16.95 3.13 -1.87
N GLY A 269 17.11 1.81 -1.83
CA GLY A 269 17.35 1.06 -0.59
C GLY A 269 16.70 -0.32 -0.58
N GLY A 270 16.97 -1.06 0.50
CA GLY A 270 16.37 -2.37 0.76
C GLY A 270 15.60 -2.40 2.08
N ARG A 271 14.62 -3.30 2.19
CA ARG A 271 13.85 -3.59 3.41
C ARG A 271 13.82 -5.09 3.69
N SER A 272 14.08 -5.47 4.94
CA SER A 272 13.77 -6.81 5.45
C SER A 272 12.41 -6.81 6.13
N TYR A 273 11.68 -7.90 5.91
CA TYR A 273 10.38 -8.21 6.51
C TYR A 273 10.44 -9.52 7.31
N LEU A 274 11.66 -10.04 7.51
CA LEU A 274 11.99 -11.35 8.07
C LEU A 274 13.00 -11.18 9.19
#